data_AF-A0A7S0TRK6-F1
#
_entry.id   AF-A0A7S0TRK6-F1
#
_cell.length_a   1.000
_cell.length_b   1.000
_cell.length_c   1.000
_cell.angle_alpha   90.00
_cell.angle_beta   90.00
_cell.angle_gamma   90.00
#
_symmetry.space_group_name_H-M   'P 1'
#
loop_
_entity.id
_entity.type
_entity.pdbx_description
1 polymer ?
#
loop_
_entity_poly.entity_id
_entity_poly.type
_entity_poly.pdbx_seq_one_letter_code
_entity_poly.pdbx_strand_id
1 'polypeptide(L)'
;LALSETMAKETPHVFSICLQNPMQGQSSPVISVSVSGPVTFVPKAMSKGSGGEEPLSVMGFISLAGAQSTPVRGVLNTITVTVSLYALLPSGSSLAVSGLTGTLESGASTLAVSAN
;
A
#
# COMPACT_ATOMS: atom_id res chain seq x y z
N LEU A 1 -27.42 -3.36 -0.35
CA LEU A 1 -27.98 -3.85 -1.62
C LEU A 1 -29.17 -4.72 -1.28
N ALA A 2 -30.37 -4.41 -1.78
CA ALA A 2 -31.50 -5.33 -1.67
C ALA A 2 -31.49 -6.25 -2.91
N LEU A 3 -31.85 -7.51 -2.74
CA LEU A 3 -32.01 -8.41 -3.88
C LEU A 3 -33.26 -7.99 -4.65
N SER A 4 -33.11 -7.75 -5.96
CA SER A 4 -34.24 -7.50 -6.86
C SER A 4 -34.93 -8.79 -7.30
N GLU A 5 -34.24 -9.93 -7.19
CA GLU A 5 -34.73 -11.25 -7.59
C GLU A 5 -34.21 -12.36 -6.64
N THR A 6 -34.92 -13.49 -6.63
CA THR A 6 -34.53 -14.67 -5.86
C THR A 6 -33.23 -15.27 -6.43
N MET A 7 -32.19 -15.36 -5.60
CA MET A 7 -30.97 -16.08 -5.96
C MET A 7 -31.23 -17.59 -5.95
N ALA A 8 -31.03 -18.25 -7.09
CA ALA A 8 -31.16 -19.70 -7.19
C ALA A 8 -30.11 -20.43 -6.33
N LYS A 9 -30.54 -21.50 -5.65
CA LYS A 9 -29.64 -22.39 -4.87
C LYS A 9 -28.59 -23.03 -5.77
N GLU A 10 -27.39 -23.26 -5.25
CA GLU A 10 -26.29 -23.96 -5.94
C GLU A 10 -25.79 -23.29 -7.25
N THR A 11 -26.34 -22.13 -7.62
CA THR A 11 -25.88 -21.34 -8.76
C THR A 11 -24.88 -20.28 -8.30
N PRO A 12 -23.71 -20.15 -8.93
CA PRO A 12 -22.78 -19.06 -8.64
C PRO A 12 -23.38 -17.71 -9.04
N HIS A 13 -23.35 -16.75 -8.13
CA HIS A 13 -23.75 -15.37 -8.40
C HIS A 13 -22.56 -14.44 -8.18
N VAL A 14 -22.32 -13.53 -9.12
CA VAL A 14 -21.17 -12.61 -9.10
C VAL A 14 -21.69 -11.17 -9.05
N PHE A 15 -21.11 -10.37 -8.16
CA PHE A 15 -21.36 -8.94 -8.07
C PHE A 15 -20.04 -8.17 -8.14
N SER A 16 -20.08 -6.97 -8.67
CA SER A 16 -18.93 -6.07 -8.77
C SER A 16 -19.27 -4.72 -8.17
N ILE A 17 -18.30 -4.13 -7.48
CA ILE A 17 -18.45 -2.85 -6.79
C ILE A 17 -17.23 -2.00 -7.17
N CYS A 18 -17.49 -0.80 -7.70
CA CYS A 18 -16.44 0.20 -7.90
C CYS A 18 -16.17 0.91 -6.57
N LEU A 19 -14.93 0.89 -6.13
CA LEU A 19 -14.48 1.63 -4.95
C LEU A 19 -13.17 2.36 -5.29
N GLN A 20 -13.05 3.57 -4.75
CA GLN A 20 -11.82 4.35 -4.79
C GLN A 20 -10.97 4.03 -3.55
N ASN A 21 -9.72 3.64 -3.77
CA ASN A 21 -8.77 3.45 -2.69
C ASN A 21 -8.50 4.78 -1.97
N PRO A 22 -8.41 4.79 -0.62
CA PRO A 22 -8.06 6.01 0.12
C PRO A 22 -6.65 6.51 -0.22
N MET A 23 -6.41 7.80 0.02
CA MET A 23 -5.09 8.42 -0.13
C MET A 23 -4.11 7.98 0.97
N GLN A 24 -4.62 7.55 2.12
CA GLN A 24 -3.80 6.92 3.17
C GLN A 24 -3.63 5.44 2.86
N GLY A 25 -2.41 4.94 3.07
CA GLY A 25 -2.14 3.51 2.98
C GLY A 25 -2.89 2.74 4.05
N GLN A 26 -3.26 1.50 3.72
CA GLN A 26 -3.99 0.60 4.61
C GLN A 26 -3.62 -0.85 4.29
N SER A 27 -3.51 -1.67 5.32
CA SER A 27 -3.48 -3.13 5.16
C SER A 27 -4.86 -3.61 4.75
N SER A 28 -4.91 -4.70 3.97
CA SER A 28 -6.19 -5.27 3.54
C SER A 28 -7.08 -5.62 4.74
N PRO A 29 -8.26 -4.98 4.91
CA PRO A 29 -9.17 -5.26 6.01
C PRO A 29 -9.91 -6.58 5.80
N VAL A 30 -10.48 -7.16 6.85
CA VAL A 30 -11.35 -8.34 6.70
C VAL A 30 -12.62 -7.92 5.94
N ILE A 31 -12.89 -8.57 4.80
CA ILE A 31 -14.09 -8.35 4.01
C ILE A 31 -15.00 -9.56 4.21
N SER A 32 -16.22 -9.33 4.67
CA SER A 32 -17.22 -10.39 4.91
C SER A 32 -18.53 -10.08 4.23
N VAL A 33 -19.20 -11.12 3.73
CA VAL A 33 -20.56 -11.03 3.22
C VAL A 33 -21.51 -11.61 4.26
N SER A 34 -22.63 -10.94 4.48
CA SER A 34 -23.72 -11.40 5.35
C SER A 34 -25.05 -11.24 4.63
N VAL A 35 -26.03 -12.03 5.05
CA VAL A 35 -27.41 -11.99 4.52
C VAL A 35 -28.32 -11.60 5.65
N SER A 36 -29.21 -10.63 5.40
CA SER A 36 -30.28 -10.24 6.29
C SER A 36 -31.62 -10.52 5.62
N GLY A 37 -32.61 -10.97 6.39
CA GLY A 37 -33.93 -11.34 5.88
C GLY A 37 -34.56 -12.49 6.67
N PRO A 38 -35.61 -13.13 6.10
CA PRO A 38 -36.29 -14.27 6.73
C PRO A 38 -35.38 -15.49 6.97
N VAL A 39 -34.24 -15.54 6.29
CA VAL A 39 -33.19 -16.55 6.46
C VAL A 39 -31.92 -15.83 6.92
N THR A 40 -31.31 -16.32 7.99
CA THR A 40 -30.07 -15.77 8.53
C THR A 40 -28.89 -16.65 8.16
N PHE A 41 -27.81 -16.02 7.69
CA PHE A 41 -26.55 -16.69 7.41
C PHE A 41 -25.48 -16.15 8.36
N VAL A 42 -24.59 -17.03 8.82
CA VAL A 42 -23.38 -16.60 9.52
C VAL A 42 -22.51 -15.83 8.52
N PRO A 43 -22.02 -14.62 8.85
CA PRO A 43 -21.13 -13.88 7.97
C PRO A 43 -19.92 -14.72 7.58
N LYS A 44 -19.58 -14.73 6.29
CA LYS A 44 -18.42 -15.45 5.78
C LYS A 44 -17.38 -14.47 5.28
N ALA A 45 -16.16 -14.59 5.80
CA ALA A 45 -15.01 -13.83 5.33
C ALA A 45 -14.61 -14.31 3.92
N MET A 46 -14.26 -13.35 3.07
CA MET A 46 -13.70 -13.60 1.75
C MET A 46 -12.27 -14.14 1.87
N SER A 47 -11.95 -15.16 1.07
CA SER A 47 -10.56 -15.58 0.85
C SER A 47 -9.85 -14.53 -0.01
N LYS A 48 -8.72 -14.02 0.49
CA LYS A 48 -7.93 -12.99 -0.21
C LYS A 48 -6.81 -13.61 -1.01
N GLY A 49 -6.37 -12.91 -2.06
CA GLY A 49 -5.07 -13.16 -2.69
C GLY A 49 -3.92 -12.72 -1.77
N SER A 50 -2.71 -12.64 -2.30
CA SER A 50 -1.51 -12.16 -1.59
C SER A 50 -0.92 -10.94 -2.26
N GLY A 51 -0.35 -10.02 -1.48
CA GLY A 51 0.34 -8.83 -2.01
C GLY A 51 -0.61 -7.88 -2.72
N GLY A 52 -0.35 -7.58 -4.00
CA GLY A 52 -1.17 -6.66 -4.80
C GLY A 52 -2.59 -7.15 -5.10
N GLU A 53 -2.86 -8.44 -4.91
CA GLU A 53 -4.18 -9.05 -5.09
C GLU A 53 -5.04 -8.99 -3.82
N GLU A 54 -4.52 -8.45 -2.72
CA GLU A 54 -5.30 -8.26 -1.51
C GLU A 54 -6.26 -7.08 -1.68
N PRO A 55 -7.58 -7.29 -1.57
CA PRO A 55 -8.55 -6.22 -1.79
C PRO A 55 -8.37 -5.11 -0.77
N LEU A 56 -8.48 -3.87 -1.23
CA LEU A 56 -8.30 -2.66 -0.44
C LEU A 56 -6.89 -2.48 0.15
N SER A 57 -5.91 -3.31 -0.19
CA SER A 57 -4.51 -3.07 0.22
C SER A 57 -3.97 -1.84 -0.52
N VAL A 58 -3.68 -0.76 0.20
CA VAL A 58 -3.19 0.49 -0.39
C VAL A 58 -1.70 0.63 -0.10
N MET A 59 -0.91 0.44 -1.14
CA MET A 59 0.55 0.57 -1.10
C MET A 59 0.95 2.04 -1.20
N GLY A 60 1.95 2.45 -0.40
CA GLY A 60 2.44 3.84 -0.44
C GLY A 60 3.47 4.17 0.64
N PHE A 61 3.88 5.44 0.67
CA PHE A 61 4.76 5.99 1.69
C PHE A 61 3.96 6.44 2.92
N ILE A 62 4.38 6.01 4.11
CA ILE A 62 3.84 6.45 5.41
C ILE A 62 4.41 7.83 5.74
N SER A 63 5.73 7.97 5.65
CA SER A 63 6.43 9.19 5.98
C SER A 63 7.68 9.32 5.14
N LEU A 64 7.95 10.55 4.72
CA LEU A 64 9.19 10.94 4.08
C LEU A 64 9.74 12.14 4.83
N ALA A 65 10.90 11.97 5.46
CA ALA A 65 11.60 13.04 6.15
C ALA A 65 12.99 13.21 5.56
N GLY A 66 13.39 14.46 5.35
CA GLY A 66 14.73 14.83 4.91
C GLY A 66 15.40 15.70 5.97
N ALA A 67 16.64 15.36 6.31
CA ALA A 67 17.48 16.16 7.19
C ALA A 67 18.82 16.43 6.51
N GLN A 68 19.45 17.55 6.88
CA GLN A 68 20.78 17.89 6.41
C GLN A 68 21.72 18.13 7.58
N SER A 69 22.97 17.71 7.44
CA SER A 69 23.99 17.90 8.47
C SER A 69 24.39 19.37 8.68
N THR A 70 24.42 20.19 7.63
CA THR A 70 24.84 21.60 7.72
C THR A 70 24.31 22.46 6.56
N PRO A 71 23.78 23.67 6.82
CA PRO A 71 23.43 24.64 5.79
C PRO A 71 24.63 25.48 5.31
N VAL A 72 25.83 25.29 5.86
CA VAL A 72 26.96 26.19 5.63
C VAL A 72 27.51 26.03 4.21
N ARG A 73 27.60 27.15 3.48
CA ARG A 73 28.14 27.21 2.12
C ARG A 73 29.57 26.67 2.05
N GLY A 74 29.86 25.85 1.03
CA GLY A 74 31.20 25.31 0.79
C GLY A 74 31.63 24.21 1.75
N VAL A 75 30.77 23.78 2.68
CA VAL A 75 31.01 22.64 3.57
C VAL A 75 30.27 21.41 3.02
N LEU A 76 30.86 20.23 3.21
CA LEU A 76 30.21 18.97 2.85
C LEU A 76 28.92 18.81 3.66
N ASN A 77 27.81 18.61 2.96
CA ASN A 77 26.50 18.42 3.57
C ASN A 77 25.96 17.03 3.24
N THR A 78 25.70 16.23 4.26
CA THR A 78 25.01 14.95 4.13
C THR A 78 23.50 15.16 4.20
N ILE A 79 22.77 14.69 3.18
CA ILE A 79 21.31 14.59 3.18
C ILE A 79 20.91 13.20 3.67
N THR A 80 20.19 13.14 4.78
CA THR A 80 19.61 11.91 5.32
C THR A 80 18.14 11.86 4.96
N VAL A 81 17.70 10.79 4.29
CA VAL A 81 16.30 10.56 3.96
C VAL A 81 15.80 9.38 4.78
N THR A 82 14.74 9.60 5.55
CA THR A 82 14.05 8.57 6.31
C THR A 82 12.71 8.28 5.62
N VAL A 83 12.49 7.00 5.30
CA VAL A 83 11.30 6.53 4.59
C VAL A 83 10.61 5.46 5.41
N SER A 84 9.29 5.49 5.45
CA SER A 84 8.46 4.41 5.97
C SER A 84 7.38 4.07 4.94
N LEU A 85 7.02 2.80 4.81
CA LEU A 85 6.17 2.27 3.73
C LEU A 85 5.04 1.42 4.28
N TYR A 86 3.88 1.47 3.63
CA TYR A 86 2.73 0.60 3.90
C TYR A 86 2.86 -0.79 3.24
N ALA A 87 3.89 -0.97 2.42
CA ALA A 87 4.11 -2.14 1.59
C ALA A 87 5.51 -2.72 1.81
N LEU A 88 5.62 -4.04 1.72
CA LEU A 88 6.92 -4.69 1.66
C LEU A 88 7.53 -4.46 0.27
N LEU A 89 8.73 -3.89 0.22
CA LEU A 89 9.52 -3.80 -1.02
C LEU A 89 10.28 -5.13 -1.21
N PRO A 90 9.96 -5.94 -2.23
CA PRO A 90 10.71 -7.16 -2.50
C PRO A 90 12.14 -6.84 -2.93
N SER A 91 13.06 -7.80 -2.72
CA SER A 91 14.44 -7.70 -3.17
C SER A 91 14.52 -7.41 -4.67
N GLY A 92 15.33 -6.43 -5.06
CA GLY A 92 15.44 -5.95 -6.44
C GLY A 92 14.60 -4.71 -6.74
N SER A 93 13.76 -4.25 -5.80
CA SER A 93 13.10 -2.94 -5.90
C SER A 93 14.13 -1.81 -5.77
N SER A 94 13.97 -0.75 -6.55
CA SER A 94 14.81 0.45 -6.48
C SER A 94 14.07 1.62 -5.84
N LEU A 95 14.73 2.31 -4.92
CA LEU A 95 14.28 3.58 -4.36
C LEU A 95 15.16 4.68 -4.94
N ALA A 96 14.57 5.67 -5.61
CA ALA A 96 15.28 6.77 -6.22
C ALA A 96 14.98 8.09 -5.49
N VAL A 97 16.03 8.85 -5.18
CA VAL A 97 15.93 10.23 -4.70
C VAL A 97 16.37 11.14 -5.85
N SER A 98 15.48 12.02 -6.31
CA SER A 98 15.73 12.92 -7.44
C SER A 98 15.63 14.39 -7.01
N GLY A 99 16.13 15.29 -7.85
CA GLY A 99 16.09 16.74 -7.60
C GLY A 99 17.26 17.29 -6.76
N LEU A 100 18.21 16.45 -6.37
CA LEU A 100 19.46 16.90 -5.74
C LEU A 100 20.44 17.42 -6.82
N THR A 101 20.96 18.62 -6.63
CA THR A 101 21.99 19.22 -7.48
C THR A 101 23.29 19.40 -6.69
N GLY A 102 24.44 19.32 -7.37
CA GLY A 102 25.75 19.46 -6.71
C GLY A 102 26.16 18.30 -5.80
N THR A 103 25.62 17.09 -6.04
CA THR A 103 26.03 15.88 -5.32
C THR A 103 27.45 15.49 -5.69
N LEU A 104 28.34 15.40 -4.70
CA LEU A 104 29.75 15.03 -4.90
C LEU A 104 29.93 13.50 -5.04
N GLU A 105 28.97 12.72 -4.54
CA GLU A 105 28.86 11.29 -4.81
C GLU A 105 28.11 11.12 -6.14
N SER A 106 28.74 10.42 -7.10
CA SER A 106 28.17 10.14 -8.42
C SER A 106 26.76 9.55 -8.26
N GLY A 107 25.76 10.31 -8.71
CA GLY A 107 24.34 10.00 -8.55
C GLY A 107 23.99 8.57 -8.96
N ALA A 108 23.14 7.94 -8.15
CA ALA A 108 22.71 6.53 -8.22
C ALA A 108 23.60 5.52 -7.48
N SER A 109 24.02 5.83 -6.26
CA SER A 109 24.21 4.76 -5.28
C SER A 109 22.81 4.26 -4.92
N THR A 110 22.40 3.11 -5.47
CA THR A 110 21.29 2.33 -4.95
C THR A 110 21.62 2.07 -3.47
N LEU A 111 21.12 2.92 -2.57
CA LEU A 111 21.31 2.73 -1.14
C LEU A 111 20.58 1.43 -0.80
N ALA A 112 21.34 0.38 -0.53
CA ALA A 112 20.78 -0.90 -0.13
C ALA A 112 19.92 -0.66 1.11
N VAL A 113 18.64 -1.02 1.03
CA VAL A 113 17.73 -0.94 2.16
C VAL A 113 18.19 -1.98 3.18
N SER A 114 18.97 -1.56 4.17
CA SER A 114 19.32 -2.40 5.32
C SER A 114 18.15 -2.33 6.30
N ALA A 115 17.41 -3.43 6.44
CA ALA A 115 16.49 -3.60 7.56
C ALA A 115 17.32 -3.70 8.85
N ASN A 116 16.88 -3.02 9.91
CA ASN A 116 17.47 -3.10 11.25
C ASN A 116 16.73 -4.14 12.09
#